data_AF-A0A6G0XW22-F1
#
_entry.id   AF-A0A6G0XW22-F1
#
_cell.length_a   1.000
_cell.length_b   1.000
_cell.length_c   1.000
_cell.angle_alpha   90.00
_cell.angle_beta   90.00
_cell.angle_gamma   90.00
#
_symmetry.space_group_name_H-M   'P 1'
#
loop_
_entity.id
_entity.type
_entity.pdbx_description
1 polymer ?
#
loop_
_entity_poly.entity_id
_entity_poly.type
_entity_poly.pdbx_seq_one_letter_code
_entity_poly.pdbx_strand_id
1 'polypeptide(L)'
;MLLRTQNFAKADIYNMDETSYFYCSVPTKCMSTKSFNGRKQNKKRITIAITTNASGTCKPPLLFVGPADRPRCFRGATPEELEVQYASSKKAWMTRSVFGSWVQNFNSEMCAEGRHVLLLLDNASSHQYEGELSNTSIAMLPPNTTSFLQPQDAGVIRSFKAKISRVKTQSTIQKAEDLLQRVGKENITPLHAKKVFEVDVLEAMRWAQTAWQEVTQSTIENCWRHTAILDEELYELNNSINAIEL
;
A
#
# COMPACT_ATOMS: atom_id res chain seq x y z
N MET A 1 -2.81 14.73 19.41
CA MET A 1 -2.95 14.49 17.95
C MET A 1 -3.87 15.51 17.31
N LEU A 2 -5.09 15.71 17.83
CA LEU A 2 -6.04 16.72 17.32
C LEU A 2 -5.45 18.13 17.13
N LEU A 3 -4.71 18.66 18.12
CA LEU A 3 -4.04 19.95 18.00
C LEU A 3 -3.03 20.04 16.84
N ARG A 4 -2.41 18.92 16.45
CA ARG A 4 -1.45 18.89 15.34
C ARG A 4 -2.15 18.87 13.98
N THR A 5 -3.31 18.21 13.90
CA THR A 5 -4.10 18.10 12.68
C THR A 5 -4.97 19.33 12.41
N GLN A 6 -5.32 20.12 13.43
CA GLN A 6 -6.18 21.31 13.30
C GLN A 6 -5.62 22.40 12.35
N ASN A 7 -4.29 22.49 12.20
CA ASN A 7 -3.65 23.50 11.36
C ASN A 7 -3.52 23.09 9.87
N PHE A 8 -4.02 21.92 9.49
CA PHE A 8 -3.91 21.37 8.15
C PHE A 8 -5.29 21.05 7.59
N ALA A 9 -5.50 21.31 6.30
CA ALA A 9 -6.69 20.81 5.62
C ALA A 9 -6.64 19.28 5.55
N LYS A 10 -7.80 18.60 5.48
CA LYS A 10 -7.87 17.13 5.35
C LYS A 10 -7.06 16.61 4.14
N ALA A 11 -6.94 17.41 3.08
CA ALA A 11 -6.16 17.06 1.91
C ALA A 11 -4.63 17.04 2.16
N ASP A 12 -4.17 17.74 3.20
CA ASP A 12 -2.75 17.94 3.56
C ASP A 12 -2.32 17.11 4.78
N ILE A 13 -3.21 16.27 5.33
CA ILE A 13 -2.88 15.35 6.42
C ILE A 13 -2.77 13.95 5.82
N TYR A 14 -1.58 13.38 5.88
CA TYR A 14 -1.26 12.05 5.37
C TYR A 14 -0.98 11.07 6.49
N ASN A 15 -1.25 9.80 6.23
CA ASN A 15 -0.81 8.69 7.08
C ASN A 15 -0.18 7.62 6.20
N MET A 16 0.97 7.10 6.63
CA MET A 16 1.68 6.01 5.98
C MET A 16 1.84 4.86 6.95
N ASP A 17 1.69 3.65 6.44
CA ASP A 17 2.00 2.42 7.14
C ASP A 17 2.38 1.30 6.16
N GLU A 18 3.00 0.24 6.67
CA GLU A 18 3.42 -0.90 5.89
C GLU A 18 2.56 -2.14 6.06
N THR A 19 2.53 -2.93 4.99
CA THR A 19 1.99 -4.27 5.06
C THR A 19 2.84 -5.30 4.35
N SER A 20 2.92 -6.50 4.93
CA SER A 20 3.57 -7.64 4.29
C SER A 20 2.67 -8.24 3.21
N TYR A 21 3.21 -8.40 2.00
CA TYR A 21 2.54 -9.04 0.88
C TYR A 21 3.20 -10.37 0.49
N PHE A 22 2.50 -11.46 0.77
CA PHE A 22 2.92 -12.83 0.43
C PHE A 22 2.34 -13.27 -0.92
N TYR A 23 2.96 -12.82 -1.99
CA TYR A 23 2.40 -12.92 -3.34
C TYR A 23 2.38 -14.34 -3.92
N CYS A 24 3.26 -15.24 -3.48
CA CYS A 24 3.24 -16.64 -3.91
C CYS A 24 2.30 -17.54 -3.07
N SER A 25 1.61 -17.01 -2.06
CA SER A 25 0.70 -17.81 -1.24
C SER A 25 -0.54 -18.18 -2.04
N VAL A 26 -0.82 -19.47 -2.17
CA VAL A 26 -2.07 -19.98 -2.80
C VAL A 26 -3.19 -19.98 -1.76
N PRO A 27 -4.44 -19.62 -2.13
CA PRO A 27 -5.58 -19.70 -1.22
C PRO A 27 -5.72 -21.13 -0.67
N THR A 28 -5.76 -21.26 0.66
CA THR A 28 -5.91 -22.56 1.34
C THR A 28 -7.27 -23.21 1.08
N LYS A 29 -8.28 -22.39 0.71
CA LYS A 29 -9.62 -22.84 0.37
C LYS A 29 -9.85 -22.64 -1.13
N CYS A 30 -9.64 -23.69 -1.91
CA CYS A 30 -10.28 -23.82 -3.22
C CYS A 30 -11.68 -24.40 -2.99
N MET A 31 -12.65 -24.20 -3.89
CA MET A 31 -13.97 -24.86 -3.86
C MET A 31 -13.88 -26.38 -4.14
N SER A 32 -12.81 -27.04 -3.71
CA SER A 32 -12.66 -28.48 -3.77
C SER A 32 -13.13 -29.09 -2.45
N THR A 33 -13.93 -30.15 -2.53
CA THR A 33 -14.42 -30.95 -1.41
C THR A 33 -13.31 -31.65 -0.60
N LYS A 34 -12.04 -31.49 -0.99
CA LYS A 34 -10.87 -32.02 -0.30
C LYS A 34 -9.92 -30.87 0.06
N SER A 35 -9.58 -30.77 1.34
CA SER A 35 -8.49 -29.92 1.82
C SER A 35 -7.16 -30.52 1.38
N PHE A 36 -6.36 -29.77 0.62
CA PHE A 36 -5.00 -30.19 0.28
C PHE A 36 -4.08 -29.95 1.49
N ASN A 37 -3.99 -30.92 2.39
CA ASN A 37 -3.03 -30.87 3.50
C ASN A 37 -1.59 -31.00 2.97
N GLY A 38 -0.66 -30.20 3.52
CA GLY A 38 0.78 -30.40 3.32
C GLY A 38 1.49 -29.57 2.23
N ARG A 39 0.82 -28.65 1.53
CA ARG A 39 1.50 -27.77 0.56
C ARG A 39 2.33 -26.71 1.28
N LYS A 40 3.67 -26.83 1.24
CA LYS A 40 4.60 -25.82 1.77
C LYS A 40 4.37 -24.48 1.06
N GLN A 41 3.72 -23.55 1.74
CA GLN A 41 3.46 -22.21 1.21
C GLN A 41 4.79 -21.54 0.86
N ASN A 42 4.87 -21.01 -0.36
CA ASN A 42 6.04 -20.27 -0.80
C ASN A 42 6.02 -18.90 -0.14
N LYS A 43 6.78 -18.74 0.96
CA LYS A 43 6.79 -17.53 1.80
C LYS A 43 7.55 -16.34 1.20
N LYS A 44 7.65 -16.26 -0.13
CA LYS A 44 8.19 -15.05 -0.77
C LYS A 44 7.32 -13.86 -0.38
N ARG A 45 7.96 -12.85 0.20
CA ARG A 45 7.30 -11.63 0.67
C ARG A 45 7.99 -10.39 0.10
N ILE A 46 7.21 -9.35 -0.07
CA ILE A 46 7.68 -7.97 -0.16
C ILE A 46 6.89 -7.14 0.85
N THR A 47 7.48 -6.06 1.32
CA THR A 47 6.75 -5.04 2.08
C THR A 47 6.19 -4.02 1.10
N ILE A 48 4.97 -3.56 1.35
CA ILE A 48 4.32 -2.47 0.62
C ILE A 48 4.05 -1.37 1.64
N ALA A 49 4.61 -0.17 1.43
CA ALA A 49 4.18 1.00 2.17
C ALA A 49 3.05 1.70 1.42
N ILE A 50 2.03 2.10 2.18
CA ILE A 50 0.80 2.67 1.67
C ILE A 50 0.60 4.01 2.36
N THR A 51 0.38 5.04 1.54
CA THR A 51 0.17 6.41 2.02
C THR A 51 -1.13 6.95 1.45
N THR A 52 -1.95 7.60 2.27
CA THR A 52 -3.16 8.31 1.84
C THR A 52 -3.33 9.59 2.63
N ASN A 53 -4.00 10.58 2.03
CA ASN A 53 -4.46 11.74 2.79
C ASN A 53 -5.82 11.50 3.46
N ALA A 54 -6.16 12.38 4.39
CA ALA A 54 -7.36 12.28 5.21
C ALA A 54 -8.67 12.51 4.44
N SER A 55 -8.64 13.28 3.36
CA SER A 55 -9.76 13.41 2.42
C SER A 55 -9.89 12.23 1.45
N GLY A 56 -8.92 11.30 1.42
CA GLY A 56 -8.89 10.21 0.45
C GLY A 56 -8.75 10.63 -1.03
N THR A 57 -8.58 11.92 -1.31
CA THR A 57 -8.43 12.48 -2.67
C THR A 57 -7.04 12.22 -3.25
N CYS A 58 -6.04 12.01 -2.39
CA CYS A 58 -4.67 11.72 -2.79
C CYS A 58 -4.20 10.40 -2.17
N LYS A 59 -3.61 9.57 -3.04
CA LYS A 59 -3.03 8.27 -2.71
C LYS A 59 -1.67 8.17 -3.43
N PRO A 60 -0.56 8.62 -2.81
CA PRO A 60 0.76 8.50 -3.41
C PRO A 60 1.06 7.08 -3.94
N PRO A 61 1.96 6.94 -4.92
CA PRO A 61 2.34 5.64 -5.44
C PRO A 61 2.81 4.68 -4.33
N LEU A 62 2.53 3.38 -4.51
CA LEU A 62 2.99 2.37 -3.57
C LEU A 62 4.52 2.27 -3.60
N LEU A 63 5.15 2.29 -2.42
CA LEU A 63 6.55 1.93 -2.27
C LEU A 63 6.68 0.44 -1.97
N PHE A 64 7.39 -0.28 -2.82
CA PHE A 64 7.71 -1.69 -2.63
C PHE A 64 9.11 -1.85 -2.04
N VAL A 65 9.23 -2.68 -0.99
CA VAL A 65 10.53 -3.06 -0.42
C VAL A 65 10.74 -4.56 -0.55
N GLY A 66 11.73 -4.94 -1.37
CA GLY A 66 12.06 -6.34 -1.62
C GLY A 66 13.47 -6.73 -1.15
N PRO A 67 13.80 -8.04 -1.19
CA PRO A 67 15.06 -8.54 -0.67
C PRO A 67 16.26 -8.37 -1.62
N ALA A 68 15.99 -8.15 -2.92
CA ALA A 68 17.01 -8.11 -3.96
C ALA A 68 17.04 -6.72 -4.57
N ASP A 69 18.22 -6.12 -4.65
CA ASP A 69 18.40 -4.79 -5.23
C ASP A 69 17.95 -4.73 -6.70
N ARG A 70 18.31 -5.76 -7.46
CA ARG A 70 17.92 -5.95 -8.86
C ARG A 70 17.22 -7.29 -9.04
N PRO A 71 15.88 -7.36 -8.87
CA PRO A 71 15.13 -8.58 -9.11
C PRO A 71 15.32 -9.07 -10.56
N ARG A 72 15.57 -10.37 -10.75
CA ARG A 72 15.80 -10.93 -12.10
C ARG A 72 14.64 -10.69 -13.08
N CYS A 73 13.42 -10.60 -12.57
CA CYS A 73 12.24 -10.34 -13.39
C CYS A 73 12.20 -8.93 -13.97
N PHE A 74 13.04 -8.00 -13.51
CA PHE A 74 13.16 -6.66 -14.11
C PHE A 74 13.93 -6.71 -15.44
N ARG A 75 14.66 -7.79 -15.73
CA ARG A 75 15.37 -8.02 -16.99
C ARG A 75 16.33 -6.87 -17.38
N GLY A 76 16.90 -6.21 -16.37
CA GLY A 76 17.83 -5.09 -16.55
C GLY A 76 17.18 -3.70 -16.55
N ALA A 77 15.85 -3.61 -16.60
CA ALA A 77 15.13 -2.35 -16.51
C ALA A 77 15.23 -1.74 -15.10
N THR A 78 15.18 -0.41 -15.02
CA THR A 78 15.13 0.31 -13.74
C THR A 78 13.69 0.29 -13.17
N PRO A 79 13.51 0.52 -11.86
CA PRO A 79 12.19 0.68 -11.27
C PRO A 79 11.36 1.78 -11.94
N GLU A 80 11.99 2.88 -12.36
CA GLU A 80 11.35 4.01 -13.02
C GLU A 80 10.84 3.64 -14.41
N GLU A 81 11.63 2.92 -15.21
CA GLU A 81 11.20 2.36 -16.51
C GLU A 81 10.04 1.38 -16.36
N LEU A 82 9.97 0.71 -15.21
CA LEU A 82 8.87 -0.17 -14.84
C LEU A 82 7.74 0.55 -14.11
N GLU A 83 7.77 1.88 -13.96
CA GLU A 83 6.74 2.65 -13.27
C GLU A 83 6.42 2.09 -11.86
N VAL A 84 7.44 1.65 -11.13
CA VAL A 84 7.30 1.15 -9.75
C VAL A 84 8.27 1.89 -8.83
N GLN A 85 7.78 2.34 -7.68
CA GLN A 85 8.68 2.80 -6.62
C GLN A 85 9.22 1.57 -5.88
N TYR A 86 10.50 1.29 -6.02
CA TYR A 86 11.13 0.09 -5.45
C TYR A 86 12.38 0.43 -4.65
N ALA A 87 12.47 -0.13 -3.47
CA ALA A 87 13.68 -0.13 -2.65
C ALA A 87 14.04 -1.56 -2.24
N SER A 88 15.29 -1.76 -1.84
CA SER A 88 15.77 -3.06 -1.41
C SER A 88 16.31 -3.05 0.02
N SER A 89 16.04 -4.12 0.76
CA SER A 89 16.65 -4.36 2.07
C SER A 89 16.79 -5.85 2.31
N LYS A 90 17.84 -6.29 3.01
CA LYS A 90 18.14 -7.74 3.17
C LYS A 90 16.97 -8.58 3.68
N LYS A 91 16.10 -7.99 4.52
CA LYS A 91 14.92 -8.67 5.09
C LYS A 91 13.60 -8.37 4.36
N ALA A 92 13.65 -7.55 3.31
CA ALA A 92 12.48 -6.99 2.63
C ALA A 92 11.53 -6.26 3.60
N TRP A 93 12.11 -5.47 4.49
CA TRP A 93 11.43 -4.66 5.51
C TRP A 93 11.75 -3.18 5.33
N MET A 94 10.87 -2.32 5.86
CA MET A 94 11.19 -0.90 6.00
C MET A 94 12.42 -0.71 6.88
N THR A 95 13.28 0.24 6.51
CA THR A 95 14.46 0.63 7.27
C THR A 95 14.55 2.15 7.29
N ARG A 96 15.32 2.71 8.23
CA ARG A 96 15.51 4.17 8.31
C ARG A 96 16.04 4.78 7.00
N SER A 97 16.93 4.08 6.29
CA SER A 97 17.45 4.63 5.02
C SER A 97 16.39 4.63 3.93
N VAL A 98 15.61 3.55 3.83
CA VAL A 98 14.52 3.44 2.83
C VAL A 98 13.44 4.48 3.12
N PHE A 99 13.02 4.60 4.38
CA PHE A 99 12.06 5.62 4.80
C PHE A 99 12.60 7.04 4.57
N GLY A 100 13.87 7.29 4.92
CA GLY A 100 14.53 8.58 4.73
C GLY A 100 14.56 9.01 3.26
N SER A 101 14.94 8.11 2.34
CA SER A 101 14.89 8.40 0.91
C SER A 101 13.46 8.65 0.42
N TRP A 102 12.49 7.85 0.88
CA TRP A 102 11.10 8.02 0.48
C TRP A 102 10.53 9.36 0.97
N VAL A 103 10.75 9.74 2.23
CA VAL A 103 10.19 10.97 2.80
C VAL A 103 10.84 12.23 2.23
N GLN A 104 12.12 12.16 1.82
CA GLN A 104 12.77 13.23 1.07
C GLN A 104 12.11 13.45 -0.29
N ASN A 105 11.86 12.38 -1.05
CA ASN A 105 11.18 12.46 -2.33
C ASN A 105 9.74 12.98 -2.17
N PHE A 106 9.01 12.47 -1.18
CA PHE A 106 7.68 12.95 -0.84
C PHE A 106 7.70 14.45 -0.50
N ASN A 107 8.67 14.92 0.29
CA ASN A 107 8.84 16.34 0.58
C ASN A 107 9.12 17.18 -0.69
N SER A 108 9.95 16.68 -1.60
CA SER A 108 10.21 17.34 -2.89
C SER A 108 8.96 17.44 -3.75
N GLU A 109 8.11 16.41 -3.78
CA GLU A 109 6.80 16.44 -4.45
C GLU A 109 5.89 17.51 -3.83
N MET A 110 5.78 17.55 -2.50
CA MET A 110 4.97 18.57 -1.81
C MET A 110 5.52 19.99 -2.02
N CYS A 111 6.84 20.16 -2.11
CA CYS A 111 7.47 21.42 -2.46
C CYS A 111 7.13 21.85 -3.89
N ALA A 112 7.15 20.93 -4.85
CA ALA A 112 6.78 21.21 -6.23
C ALA A 112 5.30 21.59 -6.37
N GLU A 113 4.43 21.02 -5.53
CA GLU A 113 3.01 21.37 -5.44
C GLU A 113 2.75 22.67 -4.65
N GLY A 114 3.76 23.25 -3.99
CA GLY A 114 3.61 24.44 -3.15
C GLY A 114 2.80 24.18 -1.87
N ARG A 115 2.77 22.93 -1.39
CA ARG A 115 1.96 22.50 -0.24
C ARG A 115 2.81 22.27 0.99
N HIS A 116 2.22 22.53 2.15
CA HIS A 116 2.78 22.13 3.44
C HIS A 116 1.86 21.08 4.06
N VAL A 117 2.42 19.91 4.34
CA VAL A 117 1.64 18.74 4.75
C VAL A 117 2.12 18.17 6.08
N LEU A 118 1.21 17.45 6.74
CA LEU A 118 1.47 16.68 7.95
C LEU A 118 1.48 15.20 7.62
N LEU A 119 2.60 14.52 7.87
CA LEU A 119 2.73 13.07 7.74
C LEU A 119 2.67 12.41 9.12
N LEU A 120 1.63 11.60 9.34
CA LEU A 120 1.39 10.83 10.54
C LEU A 120 1.96 9.41 10.40
N LEU A 121 2.76 8.99 11.38
CA LEU A 121 3.43 7.69 11.40
C LEU A 121 3.24 7.00 12.75
N ASP A 122 3.39 5.68 12.79
CA ASP A 122 3.53 4.97 14.06
C ASP A 122 4.93 5.20 14.65
N ASN A 123 5.18 4.69 15.86
CA ASN A 123 6.46 4.88 16.54
C ASN A 123 7.52 3.81 16.19
N ALA A 124 7.43 3.19 15.00
CA ALA A 124 8.42 2.21 14.57
C ALA A 124 9.80 2.87 14.41
N SER A 125 10.85 2.20 14.88
CA SER A 125 12.22 2.71 14.78
C SER A 125 12.70 2.98 13.34
N SER A 126 12.06 2.36 12.34
CA SER A 126 12.28 2.59 10.91
C SER A 126 11.77 3.94 10.41
N HIS A 127 10.78 4.54 11.10
CA HIS A 127 10.18 5.83 10.76
C HIS A 127 10.94 7.02 11.34
N GLN A 128 12.01 6.77 12.10
CA GLN A 128 12.85 7.85 12.61
C GLN A 128 13.63 8.50 11.47
N TYR A 129 13.50 9.82 11.36
CA TYR A 129 14.18 10.67 10.41
C TYR A 129 14.68 11.93 11.11
N GLU A 130 15.97 12.23 10.96
CA GLU A 130 16.67 13.32 11.66
C GLU A 130 17.04 14.48 10.73
N GLY A 131 16.75 14.37 9.43
CA GLY A 131 17.01 15.44 8.47
C GLY A 131 15.93 16.53 8.53
N GLU A 132 16.21 17.65 7.86
CA GLU A 132 15.23 18.73 7.69
C GLU A 132 14.32 18.47 6.49
N LEU A 133 13.04 18.83 6.63
CA LEU A 133 12.03 18.77 5.57
C LEU A 133 11.35 20.13 5.49
N SER A 134 11.35 20.74 4.30
CA SER A 134 10.82 22.09 4.07
C SER A 134 9.28 22.16 4.06
N ASN A 135 8.64 21.11 3.55
CA ASN A 135 7.23 21.08 3.20
C ASN A 135 6.47 19.94 3.87
N THR A 136 7.16 19.00 4.52
CA THR A 136 6.56 17.87 5.24
C THR A 136 6.90 17.93 6.72
N SER A 137 5.87 18.11 7.56
CA SER A 137 5.99 17.95 9.01
C SER A 137 5.69 16.52 9.39
N ILE A 138 6.60 15.86 10.13
CA ILE A 138 6.37 14.50 10.64
C ILE A 138 5.80 14.57 12.06
N ALA A 139 4.75 13.79 12.33
CA ALA A 139 4.26 13.58 13.68
C ALA A 139 4.06 12.09 13.97
N MET A 140 4.69 11.61 15.05
CA MET A 140 4.50 10.25 15.53
C MET A 140 3.22 10.15 16.33
N LEU A 141 2.46 9.09 16.10
CA LEU A 141 1.31 8.74 16.93
C LEU A 141 1.77 8.26 18.31
N PRO A 142 0.90 8.38 19.32
CA PRO A 142 1.20 7.85 20.64
C PRO A 142 1.57 6.35 20.59
N PRO A 143 2.46 5.88 21.47
CA PRO A 143 2.79 4.47 21.54
C PRO A 143 1.55 3.60 21.77
N ASN A 144 1.52 2.41 21.16
CA ASN A 144 0.46 1.40 21.32
C ASN A 144 -0.95 1.83 20.88
N THR A 145 -1.09 2.90 20.09
CA THR A 145 -2.39 3.34 19.57
C THR A 145 -2.61 2.98 18.10
N THR A 146 -1.69 2.25 17.48
CA THR A 146 -1.71 1.89 16.05
C THR A 146 -3.07 1.35 15.61
N SER A 147 -3.62 0.35 16.30
CA SER A 147 -4.92 -0.25 15.95
C SER A 147 -6.13 0.69 16.05
N PHE A 148 -6.00 1.82 16.76
CA PHE A 148 -7.09 2.75 17.01
C PHE A 148 -6.95 4.07 16.23
N LEU A 149 -5.71 4.55 16.08
CA LEU A 149 -5.40 5.89 15.58
C LEU A 149 -4.67 5.88 14.22
N GLN A 150 -4.31 4.72 13.65
CA GLN A 150 -3.76 4.64 12.29
C GLN A 150 -4.86 4.35 11.26
N PRO A 151 -5.20 5.30 10.39
CA PRO A 151 -6.15 5.08 9.30
C PRO A 151 -5.80 3.90 8.40
N GLN A 152 -4.50 3.68 8.13
CA GLN A 152 -4.07 2.55 7.30
C GLN A 152 -4.52 1.21 7.91
N ASP A 153 -4.36 1.04 9.22
CA ASP A 153 -4.78 -0.15 9.97
C ASP A 153 -6.28 -0.20 10.29
N ALA A 154 -6.96 0.96 10.32
CA ALA A 154 -8.39 1.05 10.56
C ALA A 154 -9.25 0.49 9.40
N GLY A 155 -8.65 0.17 8.25
CA GLY A 155 -9.35 -0.56 7.19
C GLY A 155 -8.77 -0.42 5.79
N VAL A 156 -7.92 0.57 5.52
CA VAL A 156 -7.36 0.80 4.18
C VAL A 156 -6.51 -0.40 3.75
N ILE A 157 -5.58 -0.87 4.59
CA ILE A 157 -4.75 -2.06 4.32
C ILE A 157 -5.62 -3.29 4.12
N ARG A 158 -6.70 -3.45 4.90
CA ARG A 158 -7.62 -4.59 4.77
C ARG A 158 -8.34 -4.56 3.43
N SER A 159 -8.88 -3.40 3.04
CA SER A 159 -9.56 -3.21 1.76
C SER A 159 -8.61 -3.49 0.60
N PHE A 160 -7.41 -2.91 0.65
CA PHE A 160 -6.35 -3.11 -0.34
C PHE A 160 -5.99 -4.59 -0.51
N LYS A 161 -5.76 -5.34 0.58
CA LYS A 161 -5.47 -6.78 0.53
C LYS A 161 -6.62 -7.59 -0.10
N ALA A 162 -7.87 -7.22 0.17
CA ALA A 162 -9.02 -7.85 -0.45
C ALA A 162 -9.04 -7.61 -1.97
N LYS A 163 -8.74 -6.39 -2.42
CA LYS A 163 -8.60 -6.06 -3.85
C LYS A 163 -7.46 -6.82 -4.51
N ILE A 164 -6.27 -6.89 -3.88
CA ILE A 164 -5.15 -7.71 -4.36
C ILE A 164 -5.60 -9.17 -4.56
N SER A 165 -6.28 -9.75 -3.58
CA SER A 165 -6.74 -11.15 -3.68
C SER A 165 -7.69 -11.36 -4.85
N ARG A 166 -8.56 -10.37 -5.13
CA ARG A 166 -9.47 -10.40 -6.27
C ARG A 166 -8.71 -10.32 -7.59
N VAL A 167 -7.83 -9.33 -7.75
CA VAL A 167 -7.01 -9.15 -8.97
C VAL A 167 -6.19 -10.40 -9.25
N LYS A 168 -5.49 -10.93 -8.23
CA LYS A 168 -4.74 -12.19 -8.32
C LYS A 168 -5.60 -13.36 -8.80
N THR A 169 -6.81 -13.50 -8.25
CA THR A 169 -7.73 -14.59 -8.64
C THR A 169 -8.14 -14.45 -10.10
N GLN A 170 -8.50 -13.25 -10.54
CA GLN A 170 -8.87 -12.96 -11.92
C GLN A 170 -7.70 -13.22 -12.89
N SER A 171 -6.49 -12.76 -12.58
CA SER A 171 -5.31 -13.03 -13.40
C SER A 171 -4.96 -14.51 -13.47
N THR A 172 -5.17 -15.26 -12.38
CA THR A 172 -4.95 -16.72 -12.36
C THR A 172 -5.96 -17.44 -13.25
N ILE A 173 -7.23 -17.03 -13.22
CA ILE A 173 -8.28 -17.57 -14.09
C ILE A 173 -7.94 -17.29 -15.56
N GLN A 174 -7.58 -16.04 -15.89
CA GLN A 174 -7.21 -15.66 -17.25
C GLN A 174 -6.04 -16.50 -17.78
N LYS A 175 -4.97 -16.67 -16.99
CA LYS A 175 -3.85 -17.54 -17.35
C LYS A 175 -4.27 -18.99 -17.61
N ALA A 176 -5.24 -19.50 -16.86
CA ALA A 176 -5.75 -20.85 -17.03
C ALA A 176 -6.59 -20.99 -18.32
N GLU A 177 -7.43 -20.00 -18.63
CA GLU A 177 -8.22 -19.94 -19.87
C GLU A 177 -7.32 -19.82 -21.10
N ASP A 178 -6.32 -18.94 -21.07
CA ASP A 178 -5.34 -18.78 -22.15
C ASP A 178 -4.56 -20.09 -22.40
N LEU A 179 -4.21 -20.81 -21.32
CA LEU A 179 -3.55 -22.10 -21.41
C LEU A 179 -4.46 -23.16 -22.04
N LEU A 180 -5.73 -23.22 -21.63
CA LEU A 180 -6.73 -24.14 -22.18
C LEU A 180 -6.93 -23.90 -23.68
N GLN A 181 -6.99 -22.63 -24.10
CA GLN A 181 -7.13 -22.26 -25.50
C GLN A 181 -5.90 -22.64 -26.34
N ARG A 182 -4.69 -22.49 -25.78
CA ARG A 182 -3.43 -22.77 -26.50
C ARG A 182 -3.10 -24.25 -26.63
N VAL A 183 -3.34 -25.03 -25.57
CA VAL A 183 -2.85 -26.42 -25.47
C VAL A 183 -3.99 -27.42 -25.68
N GLY A 184 -5.24 -27.02 -25.42
CA GLY A 184 -6.38 -27.92 -25.38
C GLY A 184 -6.43 -28.69 -24.05
N LYS A 185 -7.64 -28.91 -23.53
CA LYS A 185 -7.89 -29.54 -22.22
C LYS A 185 -7.19 -30.90 -22.07
N GLU A 186 -7.21 -31.71 -23.12
CA GLU A 186 -6.67 -33.07 -23.16
C GLU A 186 -5.13 -33.12 -23.03
N ASN A 187 -4.43 -32.03 -23.38
CA ASN A 187 -2.96 -31.98 -23.43
C ASN A 187 -2.35 -31.19 -22.24
N ILE A 188 -3.16 -30.81 -21.25
CA ILE A 188 -2.67 -30.11 -20.06
C ILE A 188 -1.86 -31.08 -19.20
N THR A 189 -0.61 -30.70 -18.92
CA THR A 189 0.28 -31.45 -18.05
C THR A 189 0.31 -30.81 -16.66
N PRO A 190 0.75 -31.52 -15.62
CA PRO A 190 0.99 -30.93 -14.29
C PRO A 190 1.97 -29.75 -14.32
N LEU A 191 2.92 -29.74 -15.27
CA LEU A 191 3.84 -28.62 -15.46
C LEU A 191 3.14 -27.38 -16.00
N HIS A 192 2.22 -27.54 -16.94
CA HIS A 192 1.37 -26.44 -17.44
C HIS A 192 0.53 -25.85 -16.30
N ALA A 193 -0.13 -26.70 -15.52
CA ALA A 193 -0.91 -26.26 -14.37
C ALA A 193 -0.05 -25.52 -13.32
N LYS A 194 1.20 -25.95 -13.09
CA LYS A 194 2.11 -25.27 -12.16
C LYS A 194 2.45 -23.85 -12.64
N LYS A 195 2.74 -23.67 -13.93
CA LYS A 195 3.08 -22.35 -14.51
C LYS A 195 1.98 -21.31 -14.34
N VAL A 196 0.71 -21.70 -14.33
CA VAL A 196 -0.42 -20.79 -14.08
C VAL A 196 -0.31 -20.09 -12.71
N PHE A 197 0.23 -20.80 -11.72
CA PHE A 197 0.40 -20.28 -10.36
C PHE A 197 1.82 -19.72 -10.10
N GLU A 198 2.71 -19.77 -11.09
CA GLU A 198 4.02 -19.11 -10.98
C GLU A 198 3.83 -17.61 -11.19
N VAL A 199 4.30 -16.86 -10.20
CA VAL A 199 4.17 -15.41 -10.11
C VAL A 199 5.53 -14.88 -9.69
N ASP A 200 6.10 -13.99 -10.50
CA ASP A 200 7.29 -13.25 -10.13
C ASP A 200 6.93 -11.98 -9.34
N VAL A 201 7.94 -11.31 -8.78
CA VAL A 201 7.69 -10.13 -7.95
C VAL A 201 7.18 -8.94 -8.76
N LEU A 202 7.53 -8.81 -10.05
CA LEU A 202 7.05 -7.73 -10.89
C LEU A 202 5.56 -7.88 -11.16
N GLU A 203 5.11 -9.08 -11.53
CA GLU A 203 3.68 -9.37 -11.69
C GLU A 203 2.91 -9.10 -10.38
N ALA A 204 3.47 -9.51 -9.24
CA ALA A 204 2.87 -9.24 -7.95
C ALA A 204 2.74 -7.73 -7.66
N MET A 205 3.75 -6.93 -7.97
CA MET A 205 3.70 -5.47 -7.84
C MET A 205 2.64 -4.87 -8.76
N ARG A 206 2.50 -5.37 -9.99
CA ARG A 206 1.44 -4.91 -10.91
C ARG A 206 0.05 -5.20 -10.36
N TRP A 207 -0.19 -6.38 -9.80
CA TRP A 207 -1.47 -6.67 -9.14
C TRP A 207 -1.75 -5.75 -7.96
N ALA A 208 -0.72 -5.42 -7.18
CA ALA A 208 -0.82 -4.45 -6.10
C ALA A 208 -1.15 -3.05 -6.63
N GLN A 209 -0.51 -2.57 -7.70
CA GLN A 209 -0.84 -1.29 -8.31
C GLN A 209 -2.29 -1.25 -8.82
N THR A 210 -2.75 -2.28 -9.54
CA THR A 210 -4.14 -2.39 -9.99
C THR A 210 -5.11 -2.35 -8.80
N ALA A 211 -4.85 -3.16 -7.78
CA ALA A 211 -5.67 -3.20 -6.57
C ALA A 211 -5.69 -1.86 -5.83
N TRP A 212 -4.60 -1.09 -5.86
CA TRP A 212 -4.51 0.22 -5.23
C TRP A 212 -5.41 1.26 -5.90
N GLN A 213 -5.52 1.20 -7.23
CA GLN A 213 -6.44 2.06 -7.97
C GLN A 213 -7.91 1.79 -7.60
N GLU A 214 -8.24 0.56 -7.22
CA GLU A 214 -9.60 0.17 -6.83
C GLU A 214 -9.99 0.50 -5.39
N VAL A 215 -9.04 0.95 -4.55
CA VAL A 215 -9.36 1.46 -3.20
C VAL A 215 -10.02 2.83 -3.36
N THR A 216 -11.29 2.94 -2.99
CA THR A 216 -12.07 4.16 -3.21
C THR A 216 -11.73 5.26 -2.21
N GLN A 217 -11.92 6.51 -2.62
CA GLN A 217 -11.85 7.68 -1.73
C GLN A 217 -12.73 7.49 -0.48
N SER A 218 -13.99 7.07 -0.68
CA SER A 218 -14.94 6.82 0.41
C SER A 218 -14.45 5.77 1.42
N THR A 219 -13.72 4.75 0.96
CA THR A 219 -13.12 3.76 1.86
C THR A 219 -12.09 4.43 2.76
N ILE A 220 -11.24 5.28 2.19
CA ILE A 220 -10.18 5.98 2.94
C ILE A 220 -10.79 6.97 3.92
N GLU A 221 -11.70 7.84 3.48
CA GLU A 221 -12.38 8.81 4.34
C GLU A 221 -13.08 8.13 5.52
N ASN A 222 -13.77 7.01 5.29
CA ASN A 222 -14.41 6.25 6.36
C ASN A 222 -13.40 5.69 7.37
N CYS A 223 -12.23 5.23 6.92
CA CYS A 223 -11.17 4.76 7.81
C CYS A 223 -10.61 5.92 8.64
N TRP A 224 -10.35 7.07 8.02
CA TRP A 224 -9.89 8.27 8.73
C TRP A 224 -10.91 8.75 9.77
N ARG A 225 -12.20 8.83 9.41
CA ARG A 225 -13.28 9.18 10.34
C ARG A 225 -13.36 8.23 11.53
N HIS A 226 -13.20 6.93 11.29
CA HIS A 226 -13.26 5.92 12.34
C HIS A 226 -12.18 6.09 13.41
N THR A 227 -11.00 6.63 13.04
CA THR A 227 -9.91 6.86 14.00
C THR A 227 -10.13 8.07 14.91
N ALA A 228 -11.10 8.95 14.59
CA ALA A 228 -11.39 10.19 15.34
C ALA A 228 -10.15 11.07 15.59
N ILE A 229 -9.12 10.98 14.73
CA ILE A 229 -7.91 11.83 14.82
C ILE A 229 -8.10 13.18 14.14
N LEU A 230 -9.19 13.35 13.39
CA LEU A 230 -9.58 14.61 12.78
C LEU A 230 -10.62 15.27 13.70
N ASP A 231 -10.52 16.58 13.83
CA ASP A 231 -11.51 17.37 14.57
C ASP A 231 -12.69 17.68 13.62
N GLU A 232 -13.71 16.83 13.63
CA GLU A 232 -14.86 16.97 12.72
C GLU A 232 -15.78 18.13 13.13
N GLU A 233 -15.91 18.42 14.43
CA GLU A 233 -16.80 19.47 14.95
C GLU A 233 -16.31 20.89 14.63
N LEU A 234 -15.00 21.16 14.73
CA LEU A 234 -14.45 22.47 14.36
C LEU A 234 -14.51 22.74 12.85
N TYR A 235 -14.41 21.70 12.01
CA TYR A 235 -14.39 21.86 10.56
C TYR A 235 -15.78 22.16 10.00
N GLU A 236 -16.82 21.51 10.52
CA GLU A 236 -18.20 21.84 10.18
C GLU A 236 -18.56 23.26 10.65
N LEU A 237 -18.15 23.64 11.86
CA LEU A 237 -18.37 24.99 12.38
C LEU A 237 -17.67 26.06 11.52
N ASN A 238 -16.40 25.83 11.13
CA ASN A 238 -15.63 26.78 10.31
C ASN A 238 -16.19 26.91 8.89
N ASN A 239 -16.66 25.80 8.28
CA ASN A 239 -17.34 25.87 6.99
C ASN A 239 -18.70 26.55 7.08
N SER A 240 -19.45 26.34 8.17
CA SER A 240 -20.70 27.05 8.41
C SER A 240 -20.49 28.55 8.64
N ILE A 241 -19.42 28.94 9.34
CA ILE A 241 -19.08 30.36 9.56
C ILE A 241 -18.68 31.03 8.23
N ASN A 242 -17.80 30.40 7.44
CA ASN A 242 -17.37 30.94 6.14
C ASN A 242 -18.49 31.00 5.10
N ALA A 243 -19.51 30.14 5.21
CA ALA A 243 -20.70 30.18 4.35
C ALA A 243 -21.72 31.28 4.73
N ILE A 244 -21.58 31.88 5.92
CA ILE A 244 -22.42 32.99 6.40
C ILE A 244 -21.80 34.36 6.09
N GLU A 245 -20.50 34.42 5.80
CA GLU A 245 -19.77 35.66 5.45
C GLU A 245 -19.72 35.97 3.93
N LEU A 246 -20.51 35.26 3.11
CA LEU A 246 -20.75 35.53 1.68
C LEU A 246 -22.19 35.99 1.45
#